data_AF-A0A242LCG7-F1
#
_entry.id   AF-A0A242LCG7-F1
#
_cell.length_a   1.000
_cell.length_b   1.000
_cell.length_c   1.000
_cell.angle_alpha   90.00
_cell.angle_beta   90.00
_cell.angle_gamma   90.00
#
_symmetry.space_group_name_H-M   'P 1'
#
loop_
_entity.id
_entity.type
_entity.pdbx_description
1 polymer ?
#
loop_
_entity_poly.entity_id
_entity_poly.type
_entity_poly.pdbx_seq_one_letter_code
_entity_poly.pdbx_strand_id
1 'polypeptide(L)'
;MDKTTQTDEEKKKKKRLLLILLLLLLAVSAGGLYYYFSTKTEPVQVVSGDYLPDTKGAKKMNDKEVKEAEQKAVDASKFNMVIKSEAVFETGDSEGSLYIQNPVENGYPINVVIRLDSNNEQIYSSGAIQPGYEINGAKLDKKLAQGDHPATATFDIYDAKTTEKRGQVQAGITIRVNN
;
A
#
# COMPACT_ATOMS: atom_id res chain seq x y z
N MET A 1 2.47 -35.53 -65.81
CA MET A 1 1.77 -35.05 -64.59
C MET A 1 2.82 -34.68 -63.58
N ASP A 2 3.02 -33.41 -63.20
CA ASP A 2 3.84 -33.02 -62.01
C ASP A 2 3.92 -31.47 -61.80
N LYS A 3 2.78 -30.77 -61.75
CA LYS A 3 2.76 -29.35 -61.31
C LYS A 3 1.79 -29.05 -60.15
N THR A 4 0.82 -29.93 -59.91
CA THR A 4 -0.20 -29.71 -58.88
C THR A 4 0.34 -29.97 -57.47
N THR A 5 1.23 -30.94 -57.29
CA THR A 5 1.70 -31.41 -55.96
C THR A 5 2.67 -30.45 -55.26
N GLN A 6 3.50 -29.71 -56.01
CA GLN A 6 4.42 -28.71 -55.42
C GLN A 6 3.71 -27.46 -54.88
N THR A 7 2.58 -27.09 -55.49
CA THR A 7 1.88 -25.84 -55.16
C THR A 7 1.11 -25.93 -53.83
N ASP A 8 0.64 -27.13 -53.45
CA ASP A 8 -0.11 -27.33 -52.20
C ASP A 8 0.78 -27.45 -50.95
N GLU A 9 1.98 -28.02 -51.09
CA GLU A 9 2.97 -28.11 -50.00
C GLU A 9 3.49 -26.72 -49.58
N GLU A 10 3.78 -25.83 -50.55
CA GLU A 10 4.17 -24.44 -50.23
C GLU A 10 3.04 -23.66 -49.56
N LYS A 11 1.79 -23.85 -49.99
CA LYS A 11 0.63 -23.20 -49.37
C LYS A 11 0.40 -23.67 -47.93
N LYS A 12 0.60 -24.96 -47.64
CA LYS A 12 0.55 -25.50 -46.27
C LYS A 12 1.67 -24.96 -45.38
N LYS A 13 2.90 -24.85 -45.90
CA LYS A 13 4.04 -24.28 -45.16
C LYS A 13 3.83 -22.79 -44.86
N LYS A 14 3.36 -22.00 -45.82
CA LYS A 14 3.02 -20.57 -45.63
C LYS A 14 1.91 -20.37 -44.59
N LYS A 15 0.86 -21.20 -44.60
CA LYS A 15 -0.21 -21.16 -43.58
C LYS A 15 0.29 -21.52 -42.18
N ARG A 16 1.18 -22.52 -42.04
CA ARG A 16 1.82 -22.85 -40.75
C ARG A 16 2.73 -21.73 -40.26
N LEU A 17 3.48 -21.10 -41.15
CA LEU A 17 4.32 -19.95 -40.80
C LEU A 17 3.48 -18.76 -40.32
N LEU A 18 2.36 -18.49 -41.00
CA LEU A 18 1.41 -17.44 -40.61
C LEU A 18 0.76 -17.71 -39.24
N LEU A 19 0.41 -18.97 -38.96
CA LEU A 19 -0.11 -19.38 -37.65
C LEU A 19 0.91 -19.20 -36.52
N ILE A 20 2.18 -19.55 -36.78
CA ILE A 20 3.26 -19.36 -35.80
C ILE A 20 3.50 -17.86 -35.55
N LEU A 21 3.50 -17.04 -36.61
CA LEU A 21 3.67 -15.59 -36.48
C LEU A 21 2.52 -14.95 -35.68
N LEU A 22 1.28 -15.39 -35.92
CA LEU A 22 0.11 -14.93 -35.18
C LEU A 22 0.16 -15.31 -33.69
N LEU A 23 0.59 -16.54 -33.39
CA LEU A 23 0.81 -17.01 -32.02
C LEU A 23 1.88 -16.19 -31.30
N LEU A 24 2.96 -15.85 -32.00
CA LEU A 24 4.06 -15.05 -31.45
C LEU A 24 3.61 -13.62 -31.16
N LEU A 25 2.78 -13.05 -32.04
CA LEU A 25 2.19 -11.72 -31.87
C LEU A 25 1.20 -11.67 -30.68
N LEU A 26 0.43 -12.75 -30.49
CA LEU A 26 -0.44 -12.95 -29.31
C LEU A 26 0.34 -13.09 -28.00
N ALA A 27 1.49 -13.78 -28.02
CA ALA A 27 2.34 -13.90 -26.84
C ALA A 27 2.97 -12.56 -26.43
N VAL A 28 3.40 -11.76 -27.41
CA VAL A 28 3.96 -10.43 -27.16
C VAL A 28 2.89 -9.46 -26.65
N SER A 29 1.68 -9.48 -27.21
CA SER A 29 0.59 -8.62 -26.73
C SER A 29 0.13 -9.00 -25.32
N ALA A 30 0.04 -10.30 -25.00
CA ALA A 30 -0.25 -10.77 -23.65
C ALA A 30 0.84 -10.37 -22.65
N GLY A 31 2.12 -10.49 -23.03
CA GLY A 31 3.25 -10.06 -22.20
C GLY A 31 3.27 -8.54 -21.97
N GLY A 32 2.99 -7.75 -23.00
CA GLY A 32 2.89 -6.29 -22.90
C GLY A 32 1.73 -5.82 -22.03
N LEU A 33 0.56 -6.48 -22.13
CA LEU A 33 -0.58 -6.20 -21.26
C LEU A 33 -0.28 -6.61 -19.80
N TYR A 34 0.32 -7.78 -19.57
CA TYR A 34 0.72 -8.21 -18.23
C TYR A 34 1.71 -7.24 -17.58
N TYR A 35 2.71 -6.77 -18.34
CA TYR A 35 3.67 -5.78 -17.87
C TYR A 35 2.98 -4.45 -17.54
N TYR A 36 2.14 -3.95 -18.45
CA TYR A 36 1.42 -2.70 -18.26
C TYR A 36 0.47 -2.73 -17.05
N PHE A 37 -0.29 -3.82 -16.86
CA PHE A 37 -1.17 -3.97 -15.69
C PHE A 37 -0.39 -4.22 -14.39
N SER A 38 0.72 -4.95 -14.42
CA SER A 38 1.57 -5.16 -13.23
C SER A 38 2.21 -3.87 -12.75
N THR A 39 2.53 -2.92 -13.64
CA THR A 39 3.07 -1.60 -13.26
C THR A 39 2.05 -0.61 -12.69
N LYS A 40 0.74 -0.91 -12.76
CA LYS A 40 -0.34 0.00 -12.27
C LYS A 40 -1.03 -0.45 -11.00
N THR A 41 -0.50 -1.48 -10.34
CA THR A 41 -1.04 -1.90 -9.04
C THR A 41 -0.26 -1.15 -7.97
N GLU A 42 -0.80 -0.01 -7.52
CA GLU A 42 -0.29 0.63 -6.31
C GLU A 42 -0.38 -0.39 -5.16
N PRO A 43 0.72 -0.69 -4.46
CA PRO A 43 0.69 -1.62 -3.36
C PRO A 43 -0.11 -0.99 -2.21
N VAL A 44 -1.36 -1.40 -2.04
CA VAL A 44 -2.10 -1.17 -0.80
C VAL A 44 -1.47 -2.07 0.25
N GLN A 45 -0.61 -1.49 1.08
CA GLN A 45 -0.03 -2.21 2.21
C GLN A 45 -1.08 -2.33 3.31
N VAL A 46 -1.63 -3.54 3.50
CA VAL A 46 -2.42 -3.88 4.69
C VAL A 46 -1.45 -4.32 5.77
N VAL A 47 -1.11 -3.42 6.68
CA VAL A 47 -0.19 -3.72 7.78
C VAL A 47 -0.96 -4.38 8.92
N SER A 48 -0.98 -5.71 8.93
CA SER A 48 -1.43 -6.52 10.08
C SER A 48 -0.22 -6.79 10.98
N GLY A 49 -0.18 -6.17 12.16
CA GLY A 49 0.90 -6.38 13.13
C GLY A 49 0.74 -7.69 13.90
N ASP A 50 1.72 -8.59 13.78
CA ASP A 50 1.81 -9.80 14.62
C ASP A 50 3.00 -9.62 15.59
N TYR A 51 2.70 -9.08 16.78
CA TYR A 51 3.68 -8.61 17.78
C TYR A 51 3.63 -9.39 19.10
N LEU A 52 3.33 -10.69 19.10
CA LEU A 52 3.27 -11.46 20.35
C LEU A 52 4.52 -12.34 20.55
N PRO A 53 5.32 -12.12 21.60
CA PRO A 53 6.42 -13.03 21.96
C PRO A 53 5.87 -14.37 22.49
N ASP A 54 6.67 -15.44 22.33
CA ASP A 54 6.29 -16.79 22.73
C ASP A 54 5.84 -16.88 24.21
N THR A 55 4.70 -17.54 24.41
CA THR A 55 4.08 -17.70 25.74
C THR A 55 4.96 -18.53 26.69
N LYS A 56 5.60 -17.87 27.66
CA LYS A 56 6.28 -18.54 28.77
C LYS A 56 5.43 -18.49 30.05
N GLY A 57 4.65 -19.55 30.29
CA GLY A 57 4.01 -19.82 31.58
C GLY A 57 2.52 -19.47 31.71
N ALA A 58 1.85 -19.05 30.64
CA ALA A 58 0.41 -18.76 30.68
C ALA A 58 -0.43 -20.05 30.69
N LYS A 59 -1.30 -20.23 31.69
CA LYS A 59 -2.31 -21.29 31.71
C LYS A 59 -3.55 -20.83 30.94
N LYS A 60 -4.08 -21.72 30.08
CA LYS A 60 -5.28 -21.49 29.28
C LYS A 60 -6.49 -21.24 30.20
N MET A 61 -7.15 -20.09 30.06
CA MET A 61 -8.44 -19.82 30.71
C MET A 61 -9.53 -20.74 30.12
N ASN A 62 -10.64 -20.92 30.84
CA ASN A 62 -11.70 -21.84 30.46
C ASN A 62 -12.48 -21.35 29.22
N ASP A 63 -12.88 -22.27 28.33
CA ASP A 63 -13.25 -22.01 26.93
C ASP A 63 -14.46 -21.06 26.72
N LYS A 64 -15.26 -20.76 27.74
CA LYS A 64 -16.38 -19.81 27.65
C LYS A 64 -15.97 -18.35 27.85
N GLU A 65 -15.13 -18.08 28.84
CA GLU A 65 -14.60 -16.72 29.09
C GLU A 65 -13.58 -16.34 28.03
N VAL A 66 -12.82 -17.34 27.53
CA VAL A 66 -11.91 -17.18 26.39
C VAL A 66 -12.68 -16.81 25.14
N LYS A 67 -13.81 -17.45 24.81
CA LYS A 67 -14.59 -17.10 23.62
C LYS A 67 -15.18 -15.70 23.68
N GLU A 68 -15.72 -15.26 24.81
CA GLU A 68 -16.25 -13.90 24.93
C GLU A 68 -15.16 -12.83 24.91
N ALA A 69 -14.00 -13.11 25.52
CA ALA A 69 -12.83 -12.25 25.47
C ALA A 69 -12.17 -12.23 24.08
N GLU A 70 -12.09 -13.38 23.40
CA GLU A 70 -11.58 -13.53 22.03
C GLU A 70 -12.51 -12.84 21.04
N GLN A 71 -13.83 -12.97 21.16
CA GLN A 71 -14.75 -12.26 20.27
C GLN A 71 -14.60 -10.74 20.41
N LYS A 72 -14.47 -10.23 21.65
CA LYS A 72 -14.19 -8.81 21.91
C LYS A 72 -12.80 -8.37 21.44
N ALA A 73 -11.78 -9.20 21.61
CA ALA A 73 -10.40 -8.89 21.22
C ALA A 73 -10.22 -8.94 19.69
N VAL A 74 -10.90 -9.87 19.01
CA VAL A 74 -10.87 -10.00 17.55
C VAL A 74 -11.57 -8.83 16.86
N ASP A 75 -12.65 -8.31 17.44
CA ASP A 75 -13.30 -7.09 16.94
C ASP A 75 -12.47 -5.83 17.21
N ALA A 76 -11.71 -5.79 18.31
CA ALA A 76 -10.77 -4.70 18.61
C ALA A 76 -9.43 -4.78 17.83
N SER A 77 -9.11 -5.93 17.23
CA SER A 77 -7.82 -6.19 16.57
C SER A 77 -7.80 -5.85 15.06
N LYS A 78 -8.91 -5.42 14.48
CA LYS A 78 -8.98 -5.01 13.06
C LYS A 78 -8.69 -3.51 12.92
N PHE A 79 -7.46 -3.13 13.22
CA PHE A 79 -6.99 -1.77 12.99
C PHE A 79 -6.65 -1.59 11.52
N ASN A 80 -7.57 -0.98 10.77
CA ASN A 80 -7.44 -0.72 9.35
C ASN A 80 -7.22 0.79 9.14
N MET A 81 -6.15 1.17 8.44
CA MET A 81 -5.89 2.55 8.03
C MET A 81 -5.56 2.59 6.56
N VAL A 82 -5.78 3.74 5.93
CA VAL A 82 -5.46 3.95 4.52
C VAL A 82 -4.52 5.14 4.39
N ILE A 83 -3.39 4.92 3.74
CA ILE A 83 -2.44 5.97 3.34
C ILE A 83 -2.05 5.73 1.89
N LYS A 84 -1.96 6.79 1.08
CA LYS A 84 -1.34 6.66 -0.23
C LYS A 84 0.16 6.58 -0.07
N SER A 85 0.77 5.65 -0.79
CA SER A 85 2.24 5.46 -0.78
C SER A 85 3.00 6.64 -1.37
N GLU A 86 2.33 7.53 -2.11
CA GLU A 86 2.92 8.72 -2.70
C GLU A 86 2.20 9.99 -2.24
N ALA A 87 2.97 11.00 -1.85
CA ALA A 87 2.51 12.35 -1.59
C ALA A 87 3.21 13.32 -2.55
N VAL A 88 2.46 14.24 -3.16
CA VAL A 88 2.95 15.08 -4.27
C VAL A 88 2.80 16.55 -3.94
N PHE A 89 3.89 17.30 -4.06
CA PHE A 89 3.97 18.73 -3.75
C PHE A 89 4.51 19.47 -4.96
N GLU A 90 3.90 20.61 -5.32
CA GLU A 90 4.40 21.43 -6.42
C GLU A 90 5.73 22.09 -6.07
N THR A 91 5.86 22.60 -4.84
CA THR A 91 7.12 23.10 -4.28
C THR A 91 7.27 22.59 -2.84
N GLY A 92 8.50 22.54 -2.33
CA GLY A 92 8.76 22.04 -0.97
C GLY A 92 8.10 22.85 0.18
N ASP A 93 7.49 23.99 -0.11
CA ASP A 93 6.82 24.89 0.83
C ASP A 93 5.33 25.14 0.53
N SER A 94 4.80 24.57 -0.55
CA SER A 94 3.38 24.62 -0.88
C SER A 94 2.58 23.58 -0.10
N GLU A 95 1.27 23.74 -0.08
CA GLU A 95 0.38 22.61 0.19
C GLU A 95 0.51 21.59 -0.94
N GLY A 96 0.50 20.31 -0.59
CA GLY A 96 0.56 19.20 -1.53
C GLY A 96 -0.46 18.12 -1.20
N SER A 97 -0.62 17.18 -2.14
CA SER A 97 -1.48 16.02 -2.01
C SER A 97 -0.89 15.02 -1.02
N LEU A 98 -1.56 14.81 0.10
CA LEU A 98 -1.24 13.80 1.10
C LEU A 98 -2.53 13.14 1.55
N TYR A 99 -2.70 11.85 1.25
CA TYR A 99 -3.92 11.12 1.58
C TYR A 99 -3.71 10.21 2.79
N ILE A 100 -4.42 10.49 3.88
CA ILE A 100 -4.44 9.70 5.11
C ILE A 100 -5.90 9.61 5.57
N GLN A 101 -6.38 8.41 5.85
CA GLN A 101 -7.74 8.19 6.33
C GLN A 101 -7.74 7.31 7.58
N ASN A 102 -8.53 7.74 8.57
CA ASN A 102 -8.92 6.92 9.71
C ASN A 102 -10.37 6.45 9.51
N PRO A 103 -10.63 5.23 9.02
CA PRO A 103 -11.98 4.74 8.76
C PRO A 103 -12.85 4.75 10.01
N VAL A 104 -14.19 4.80 9.84
CA VAL A 104 -15.15 4.83 10.97
C VAL A 104 -15.09 3.53 11.78
N GLU A 105 -14.72 2.43 11.12
CA GLU A 105 -14.55 1.11 11.71
C GLU A 105 -13.38 1.06 12.69
N ASN A 106 -12.42 1.98 12.56
CA ASN A 106 -11.29 2.06 13.46
C ASN A 106 -11.73 2.80 14.74
N GLY A 107 -11.87 2.10 15.85
CA GLY A 107 -12.42 2.67 17.10
C GLY A 107 -11.52 3.67 17.83
N TYR A 108 -10.37 4.06 17.27
CA TYR A 108 -9.32 4.80 17.97
C TYR A 108 -8.85 6.05 17.21
N PRO A 109 -8.61 7.16 17.92
CA PRO A 109 -7.89 8.31 17.37
C PRO A 109 -6.44 7.94 17.04
N ILE A 110 -5.91 8.52 15.96
CA ILE A 110 -4.55 8.27 15.49
C ILE A 110 -3.78 9.57 15.28
N ASN A 111 -2.46 9.53 15.34
CA ASN A 111 -1.58 10.60 14.83
C ASN A 111 -0.62 10.00 13.81
N VAL A 112 -0.36 10.71 12.73
CA VAL A 112 0.58 10.29 11.69
C VAL A 112 1.75 11.25 11.66
N VAL A 113 2.94 10.73 11.91
CA VAL A 113 4.20 11.47 11.85
C VAL A 113 5.05 10.93 10.72
N ILE A 114 5.45 11.79 9.78
CA ILE A 114 6.28 11.40 8.64
C ILE A 114 7.71 11.85 8.89
N ARG A 115 8.65 10.91 8.75
CA ARG A 115 10.09 11.16 8.85
C ARG A 115 10.82 10.74 7.58
N LEU A 116 11.79 11.52 7.15
CA LEU A 116 12.67 11.16 6.04
C LEU A 116 13.53 9.97 6.40
N ASP A 117 13.69 9.02 5.48
CA ASP A 117 14.51 7.83 5.73
C ASP A 117 16.02 8.17 5.76
N SER A 118 16.42 9.26 5.09
CA SER A 118 17.82 9.67 4.95
C SER A 118 18.46 10.15 6.26
N ASN A 119 17.70 10.87 7.09
CA ASN A 119 18.20 11.53 8.29
C ASN A 119 17.26 11.39 9.50
N ASN A 120 16.15 10.66 9.36
CA ASN A 120 15.09 10.51 10.37
C ASN A 120 14.48 11.86 10.83
N GLU A 121 14.61 12.91 10.01
CA GLU A 121 14.03 14.22 10.30
C GLU A 121 12.51 14.18 10.11
N GLN A 122 11.78 14.70 11.10
CA GLN A 122 10.34 14.88 11.00
C GLN A 122 10.02 16.05 10.07
N ILE A 123 9.20 15.76 9.06
CA ILE A 123 8.80 16.73 8.05
C ILE A 123 7.30 17.03 8.06
N TYR A 124 6.52 16.22 8.79
CA TYR A 124 5.08 16.42 8.95
C TYR A 124 4.53 15.70 10.18
N SER A 125 3.50 16.27 10.80
CA SER A 125 2.67 15.64 11.82
C SER A 125 1.19 16.02 11.59
N SER A 126 0.30 15.02 11.49
CA SER A 126 -1.12 15.28 11.27
C SER A 126 -1.86 15.84 12.48
N GLY A 127 -1.33 15.60 13.69
CA GLY A 127 -2.13 15.71 14.90
C GLY A 127 -3.18 14.59 14.95
N ALA A 128 -4.10 14.69 15.91
CA ALA A 128 -5.10 13.65 16.14
C ALA A 128 -6.17 13.61 15.03
N ILE A 129 -6.23 12.48 14.31
CA ILE A 129 -7.25 12.15 13.32
C ILE A 129 -8.26 11.20 14.00
N GLN A 130 -9.48 11.68 14.20
CA GLN A 130 -10.56 10.90 14.81
C GLN A 130 -11.08 9.83 13.82
N PRO A 131 -11.72 8.76 14.32
CA PRO A 131 -12.43 7.82 13.46
C PRO A 131 -13.43 8.51 12.54
N GLY A 132 -13.42 8.17 11.26
CA GLY A 132 -14.24 8.79 10.22
C GLY A 132 -13.68 10.06 9.58
N TYR A 133 -12.46 10.48 9.93
CA TYR A 133 -11.81 11.66 9.36
C TYR A 133 -10.69 11.28 8.40
N GLU A 134 -10.42 12.18 7.46
CA GLU A 134 -9.35 12.04 6.48
C GLU A 134 -8.60 13.37 6.24
N ILE A 135 -7.40 13.24 5.69
CA ILE A 135 -6.54 14.31 5.20
C ILE A 135 -6.32 14.02 3.73
N ASN A 136 -6.59 15.01 2.87
CA ASN A 136 -6.38 14.93 1.43
C ASN A 136 -5.23 15.83 0.94
N GLY A 137 -4.82 16.78 1.76
CA GLY A 137 -3.77 17.73 1.49
C GLY A 137 -3.15 18.25 2.78
N ALA A 138 -1.87 18.58 2.71
CA ALA A 138 -1.11 19.07 3.85
C ALA A 138 0.04 19.95 3.39
N LYS A 139 0.54 20.79 4.30
CA LYS A 139 1.80 21.50 4.15
C LYS A 139 2.87 20.81 5.02
N LEU A 140 4.07 20.65 4.48
CA LEU A 140 5.20 20.12 5.24
C LEU A 140 5.72 21.16 6.25
N ASP A 141 6.18 20.67 7.40
CA ASP A 141 6.84 21.47 8.43
C ASP A 141 8.26 21.92 7.99
N LYS A 142 8.80 21.26 6.97
CA LYS A 142 10.15 21.46 6.44
C LYS A 142 10.11 21.60 4.92
N LYS A 143 10.92 22.53 4.41
CA LYS A 143 11.11 22.68 2.98
C LYS A 143 12.02 21.58 2.45
N LEU A 144 11.50 20.81 1.51
CA LEU A 144 12.26 19.80 0.78
C LEU A 144 12.76 20.34 -0.56
N ALA A 145 13.88 19.78 -1.03
CA ALA A 145 14.38 20.07 -2.38
C ALA A 145 13.54 19.34 -3.43
N GLN A 146 13.65 19.76 -4.70
CA GLN A 146 13.04 19.05 -5.82
C GLN A 146 13.50 17.58 -5.88
N GLY A 147 12.57 16.66 -6.17
CA GLY A 147 12.84 15.24 -6.35
C GLY A 147 11.98 14.32 -5.47
N ASP A 148 12.32 13.03 -5.50
CA ASP A 148 11.65 11.98 -4.71
C ASP A 148 12.42 11.74 -3.40
N HIS A 149 11.70 11.81 -2.28
CA HIS A 149 12.24 11.63 -0.93
C HIS A 149 11.56 10.44 -0.26
N PRO A 150 12.25 9.29 -0.12
CA PRO A 150 11.76 8.17 0.67
C PRO A 150 11.56 8.59 2.14
N ALA A 151 10.42 8.21 2.70
CA ALA A 151 10.04 8.55 4.05
C ALA A 151 9.22 7.42 4.70
N THR A 152 9.19 7.43 6.02
CA THR A 152 8.40 6.50 6.83
C THR A 152 7.29 7.26 7.55
N ALA A 153 6.04 6.90 7.26
CA ALA A 153 4.87 7.36 7.99
C ALA A 153 4.64 6.47 9.21
N THR A 154 4.63 7.07 10.39
CA THR A 154 4.41 6.39 11.66
C THR A 154 3.04 6.74 12.20
N PHE A 155 2.17 5.74 12.35
CA PHE A 155 0.84 5.85 12.90
C PHE A 155 0.87 5.51 14.38
N ASP A 156 0.66 6.51 15.22
CA ASP A 156 0.51 6.35 16.66
C ASP A 156 -0.97 6.22 17.00
N ILE A 157 -1.33 5.13 17.68
CA ILE A 157 -2.71 4.81 18.07
C ILE A 157 -2.92 5.27 19.50
N TYR A 158 -4.00 5.99 19.77
CA TYR A 158 -4.27 6.53 21.10
C TYR A 158 -5.57 5.99 21.68
N ASP A 159 -5.62 5.94 23.01
CA ASP A 159 -6.86 5.77 23.74
C ASP A 159 -7.67 7.07 23.75
N ALA A 160 -8.93 7.00 23.33
CA ALA A 160 -9.79 8.18 23.24
C ALA A 160 -10.08 8.86 24.60
N LYS A 161 -9.95 8.14 25.72
CA LYS A 161 -10.28 8.66 27.07
C LYS A 161 -9.05 9.13 27.83
N THR A 162 -7.98 8.35 27.77
CA THR A 162 -6.76 8.57 28.57
C THR A 162 -5.67 9.29 27.78
N THR A 163 -5.80 9.41 26.46
CA THR A 163 -4.76 9.96 25.55
C THR A 163 -3.43 9.21 25.60
N GLU A 164 -3.42 8.02 26.20
CA GLU A 164 -2.24 7.17 26.24
C GLU A 164 -2.04 6.47 24.89
N LYS A 165 -0.78 6.37 24.47
CA LYS A 165 -0.41 5.64 23.26
C LYS A 165 -0.61 4.14 23.49
N ARG A 166 -1.48 3.54 22.67
CA ARG A 166 -1.86 2.11 22.70
C ARG A 166 -1.00 1.26 21.78
N GLY A 167 -0.52 1.84 20.69
CA GLY A 167 0.22 1.09 19.68
C GLY A 167 0.88 2.00 18.65
N GLN A 168 1.66 1.39 17.78
CA GLN A 168 2.30 2.06 16.67
C GLN A 168 2.38 1.14 15.46
N VAL A 169 2.18 1.70 14.28
CA VAL A 169 2.36 1.03 12.98
C VAL A 169 3.18 1.94 12.08
N GLN A 170 3.95 1.38 11.14
CA GLN A 170 4.74 2.16 10.18
C GLN A 170 4.40 1.72 8.75
N ALA A 171 4.45 2.67 7.81
CA ALA A 171 4.34 2.43 6.38
C ALA A 171 5.36 3.29 5.63
N GLY A 172 6.01 2.71 4.63
CA GLY A 172 6.89 3.44 3.72
C GLY A 172 6.07 4.28 2.74
N ILE A 173 6.48 5.52 2.51
CA ILE A 173 5.89 6.45 1.55
C ILE A 173 7.00 7.19 0.78
N THR A 174 6.64 7.79 -0.35
CA THR A 174 7.53 8.68 -1.12
C THR A 174 6.93 10.07 -1.18
N ILE A 175 7.71 11.07 -0.78
CA ILE A 175 7.36 12.48 -0.95
C ILE A 175 7.99 12.98 -2.25
N ARG A 176 7.18 13.34 -3.24
CA ARG A 176 7.62 13.89 -4.52
C ARG A 176 7.43 15.40 -4.54
N VAL A 177 8.50 16.13 -4.81
CA VAL A 177 8.49 17.59 -5.01
C VAL A 177 8.81 17.90 -6.47
N ASN A 178 7.86 18.53 -7.17
CA ASN A 178 7.96 18.75 -8.62
C ASN A 178 8.93 19.88 -8.99
N ASN A 179 8.97 20.99 -8.24
CA ASN A 179 9.73 22.21 -8.57
C ASN A 179 10.53 22.79 -7.39
#